data_AF-A0A034V374-F1
#
_entry.id   AF-A0A034V374-F1
#
_cell.length_a   1.000
_cell.length_b   1.000
_cell.length_c   1.000
_cell.angle_alpha   90.00
_cell.angle_beta   90.00
_cell.angle_gamma   90.00
#
_symmetry.space_group_name_H-M   'P 1'
#
loop_
_entity.id
_entity.type
_entity.pdbx_description
1 polymer ?
#
loop_
_entity_poly.entity_id
_entity_poly.type
_entity_poly.pdbx_seq_one_letter_code
_entity_poly.pdbx_strand_id
1 'polypeptide(L)'
;PAADGEGWDALDNKALAMMTLSMKPSQLCYLKNCTTSASAWKKLKEVHQPSGPVRKVSLYKKLLCLRMIEGDVMSSYINKFCTTVDKLSEVDIKLSEELAVIILLSSLHKSFEN
;
A
#
# COMPACT_ATOMS: atom_id res chain seq x y z
N PRO A 1 21.31 2.01 37.60
CA PRO A 1 20.70 1.56 36.33
C PRO A 1 19.32 2.21 36.13
N ALA A 2 19.29 3.43 35.56
CA ALA A 2 18.06 4.18 35.29
C ALA A 2 18.32 5.34 34.29
N ALA A 3 18.95 5.07 33.13
CA ALA A 3 19.35 6.11 32.18
C ALA A 3 18.89 5.85 30.72
N ASP A 4 17.94 4.94 30.52
CA ASP A 4 17.59 4.47 29.17
C ASP A 4 16.30 5.12 28.62
N GLY A 5 15.56 5.88 29.45
CA GLY A 5 14.27 6.50 29.09
C GLY A 5 14.36 7.93 28.53
N GLU A 6 15.17 8.81 29.12
CA GLU A 6 15.22 10.24 28.74
C GLU A 6 15.71 10.47 27.30
N GLY A 7 16.64 9.63 26.82
CA GLY A 7 17.11 9.70 25.44
C GLY A 7 16.05 9.27 24.42
N TRP A 8 15.18 8.33 24.80
CA TRP A 8 14.15 7.80 23.92
C TRP A 8 13.03 8.82 23.69
N ASP A 9 12.59 9.51 24.76
CA ASP A 9 11.57 10.56 24.65
C ASP A 9 12.04 11.77 23.84
N ALA A 10 13.32 12.15 23.96
CA ALA A 10 13.89 13.22 23.14
C ALA A 10 13.93 12.85 21.65
N LEU A 11 14.25 11.59 21.34
CA LEU A 11 14.25 11.07 19.96
C LEU A 11 12.84 10.93 19.40
N ASP A 12 11.87 10.47 20.19
CA ASP A 12 10.47 10.36 19.78
C ASP A 12 9.88 11.73 19.45
N ASN A 13 10.11 12.73 20.32
CA ASN A 13 9.67 14.11 20.07
C ASN A 13 10.33 14.70 18.82
N LYS A 14 11.64 14.43 18.61
CA LYS A 14 12.34 14.86 17.39
C LYS A 14 11.73 14.20 16.14
N ALA A 15 11.45 12.90 16.18
CA ALA A 15 10.80 12.19 15.07
C ALA A 15 9.41 12.76 14.78
N LEU A 16 8.59 13.00 15.82
CA LEU A 16 7.27 13.60 15.68
C LEU A 16 7.32 15.00 15.06
N ALA A 17 8.29 15.83 15.48
CA ALA A 17 8.50 17.15 14.90
C ALA A 17 8.92 17.08 13.43
N MET A 18 9.85 16.18 13.07
CA MET A 18 10.28 15.99 11.68
C MET A 18 9.13 15.51 10.78
N MET A 19 8.31 14.57 11.27
CA MET A 19 7.12 14.10 10.55
C MET A 19 6.14 15.25 10.32
N THR A 20 5.86 16.04 11.35
CA THR A 20 4.96 17.20 11.29
C THR A 20 5.47 18.25 10.29
N LEU A 21 6.78 18.55 10.30
CA LEU A 21 7.39 19.54 9.41
C LEU A 21 7.41 19.09 7.95
N SER A 22 7.55 17.79 7.69
CA SER A 22 7.63 17.23 6.34
C SER A 22 6.27 17.13 5.64
N MET A 23 5.18 17.38 6.36
CA MET A 23 3.81 17.15 5.90
C MET A 23 3.07 18.43 5.54
N LYS A 24 2.12 18.33 4.61
CA LYS A 24 1.25 19.44 4.24
C LYS A 24 0.28 19.77 5.38
N PRO A 25 -0.12 21.04 5.58
CA PRO A 25 -1.04 21.46 6.63
C PRO A 25 -2.37 20.68 6.64
N SER A 26 -2.86 20.27 5.47
CA SER A 26 -4.09 19.49 5.32
C SER A 26 -4.03 18.10 5.96
N GLN A 27 -2.83 17.57 6.22
CA GLN A 27 -2.63 16.24 6.81
C GLN A 27 -2.33 16.32 8.32
N LEU A 28 -2.04 17.51 8.85
CA LEU A 28 -1.74 17.72 10.27
C LEU A 28 -2.96 17.49 11.16
N CYS A 29 -4.18 17.57 10.60
CA CYS A 29 -5.41 17.25 11.32
C CYS A 29 -5.42 15.80 11.84
N TYR A 30 -4.73 14.88 11.16
CA TYR A 30 -4.62 13.47 11.59
C TYR A 30 -3.62 13.28 12.73
N LEU A 31 -2.65 14.18 12.88
CA LEU A 31 -1.59 14.11 13.89
C LEU A 31 -1.91 14.86 15.18
N LYS A 32 -2.95 15.72 15.17
CA LYS A 32 -3.30 16.60 16.30
C LYS A 32 -3.56 15.86 17.63
N ASN A 33 -3.99 14.60 17.56
CA ASN A 33 -4.31 13.78 18.73
C ASN A 33 -3.21 12.75 19.05
N CYS A 34 -2.08 12.78 18.33
CA CYS A 34 -0.97 11.83 18.51
C CYS A 34 0.08 12.44 19.44
N THR A 35 0.38 11.75 20.54
CA THR A 35 1.37 12.18 21.54
C THR A 35 2.75 11.59 21.33
N THR A 36 2.87 10.51 20.54
CA THR A 36 4.14 9.85 20.23
C THR A 36 4.35 9.72 18.73
N SER A 37 5.61 9.69 18.28
CA SER A 37 5.95 9.48 16.86
C SER A 37 5.40 8.15 16.32
N ALA A 38 5.39 7.12 17.15
CA ALA A 38 4.81 5.82 16.81
C ALA A 38 3.29 5.90 16.58
N SER A 39 2.55 6.63 17.42
CA SER A 39 1.11 6.82 17.26
C SER A 39 0.78 7.64 16.01
N ALA A 40 1.57 8.68 15.74
CA ALA A 40 1.51 9.49 14.52
C ALA A 40 1.71 8.62 13.27
N TRP A 41 2.78 7.81 13.24
CA TRP A 41 3.09 6.93 12.12
C TRP A 41 1.98 5.90 11.88
N LYS A 42 1.46 5.28 12.94
CA LYS A 42 0.36 4.32 12.85
C LYS A 42 -0.91 4.97 12.27
N LYS A 43 -1.23 6.19 12.69
CA LYS A 43 -2.39 6.93 12.17
C LYS A 43 -2.22 7.28 10.70
N LEU A 44 -1.03 7.72 10.30
CA LEU A 44 -0.72 7.97 8.88
C LEU A 44 -0.82 6.71 8.04
N LYS A 45 -0.31 5.58 8.55
CA LYS A 45 -0.46 4.28 7.88
C LYS A 45 -1.94 3.91 7.72
N GLU A 46 -2.76 4.10 8.74
CA GLU A 46 -4.20 3.83 8.67
C GLU A 46 -4.91 4.70 7.62
N VAL A 47 -4.61 6.01 7.58
CA VAL A 47 -5.25 6.98 6.68
C VAL A 47 -4.81 6.79 5.22
N HIS A 48 -3.51 6.61 4.98
CA HIS A 48 -2.95 6.58 3.63
C HIS A 48 -2.77 5.18 3.04
N GLN A 49 -2.61 4.16 3.89
CA GLN A 49 -2.52 2.76 3.50
C GLN A 49 -3.53 1.93 4.28
N PRO A 50 -4.84 2.20 4.14
CA PRO A 50 -5.85 1.43 4.84
C PRO A 50 -5.75 -0.03 4.39
N SER A 51 -5.28 -0.91 5.27
CA SER A 51 -5.18 -2.35 5.04
C SER A 51 -6.52 -3.09 5.27
N GLY A 52 -7.61 -2.34 5.37
CA GLY A 52 -8.94 -2.86 5.65
C GLY A 52 -9.53 -3.71 4.52
N PRO A 53 -10.59 -4.48 4.81
CA PRO A 53 -11.23 -5.38 3.85
C PRO A 53 -11.74 -4.66 2.59
N VAL A 54 -12.11 -3.37 2.68
CA VAL A 54 -12.52 -2.56 1.52
C VAL A 54 -11.37 -2.34 0.53
N ARG A 55 -10.15 -2.10 1.02
CA ARG A 55 -8.95 -1.96 0.16
C ARG A 55 -8.61 -3.29 -0.50
N LYS A 56 -8.69 -4.39 0.27
CA LYS A 56 -8.53 -5.76 -0.22
C LYS A 56 -9.47 -6.06 -1.39
N VAL A 57 -10.76 -5.82 -1.21
CA VAL A 57 -11.78 -6.02 -2.25
C VAL A 57 -11.54 -5.10 -3.45
N SER A 58 -11.18 -3.84 -3.24
CA SER A 58 -10.88 -2.90 -4.33
C SER A 58 -9.68 -3.35 -5.16
N LEU A 59 -8.62 -3.85 -4.53
CA LEU A 59 -7.44 -4.37 -5.22
C LEU A 59 -7.75 -5.67 -5.98
N TYR A 60 -8.49 -6.60 -5.38
CA TYR A 60 -8.97 -7.80 -6.08
C TYR A 60 -9.85 -7.46 -7.28
N LYS A 61 -10.79 -6.52 -7.11
CA LYS A 61 -11.63 -6.04 -8.21
C LYS A 61 -10.79 -5.42 -9.31
N LYS A 62 -9.77 -4.63 -8.98
CA LYS A 62 -8.84 -4.07 -9.98
C LYS A 62 -8.04 -5.16 -10.69
N LEU A 63 -7.57 -6.18 -9.97
CA LEU A 63 -6.83 -7.31 -10.54
C LEU A 63 -7.71 -8.10 -11.52
N LEU A 64 -8.93 -8.45 -11.12
CA LEU A 64 -9.87 -9.24 -11.93
C LEU A 64 -10.48 -8.43 -13.10
N CYS A 65 -10.60 -7.11 -12.96
CA CYS A 65 -11.03 -6.23 -14.04
C CYS A 65 -9.86 -5.75 -14.91
N LEU A 66 -8.61 -6.04 -14.55
CA LEU A 66 -7.47 -5.78 -15.41
C LEU A 66 -7.64 -6.66 -16.65
N ARG A 67 -7.86 -6.04 -17.80
CA ARG A 67 -7.93 -6.72 -19.08
C ARG A 67 -6.99 -6.04 -20.04
N MET A 68 -6.28 -6.84 -20.83
CA MET A 68 -5.46 -6.29 -21.91
C MET A 68 -6.38 -5.71 -22.98
N ILE A 69 -6.22 -4.43 -23.28
CA ILE A 69 -6.96 -3.73 -24.33
C ILE A 69 -6.19 -3.92 -25.64
N GLU A 70 -6.91 -4.12 -26.73
CA GLU A 70 -6.33 -4.23 -28.08
C GLU A 70 -5.54 -2.94 -28.41
N GLY A 71 -4.22 -3.08 -28.52
CA GLY A 71 -3.28 -1.96 -28.73
C GLY A 71 -2.42 -1.56 -27.52
N ASP A 72 -2.63 -2.11 -26.32
CA ASP A 72 -1.69 -1.93 -25.20
C ASP A 72 -0.47 -2.86 -25.36
N VAL A 73 0.70 -2.40 -24.92
CA VAL A 73 1.93 -3.19 -25.00
C VAL A 73 1.88 -4.27 -23.92
N MET A 74 2.14 -5.52 -24.28
CA MET A 74 2.10 -6.66 -23.34
C MET A 74 2.98 -6.44 -22.09
N SER A 75 4.14 -5.80 -22.24
CA SER A 75 5.02 -5.47 -21.11
C SER A 75 4.43 -4.44 -20.15
N SER A 76 3.73 -3.42 -20.66
CA SER A 76 2.98 -2.44 -19.87
C SER A 76 1.87 -3.12 -19.07
N TYR A 77 1.17 -4.06 -19.71
CA TYR A 77 0.13 -4.86 -19.07
C TYR A 77 0.68 -5.75 -17.94
N ILE A 78 1.74 -6.53 -18.20
CA ILE A 78 2.40 -7.37 -17.19
C ILE A 78 2.88 -6.52 -16.03
N ASN A 79 3.49 -5.35 -16.30
CA ASN A 79 3.97 -4.48 -15.23
C ASN A 79 2.82 -3.95 -14.35
N LYS A 80 1.68 -3.57 -14.95
CA LYS A 80 0.45 -3.19 -14.20
C LYS A 80 -0.08 -4.36 -13.36
N PHE A 81 -0.04 -5.57 -13.90
CA PHE A 81 -0.45 -6.78 -13.20
C PHE A 81 0.45 -7.06 -11.99
N CYS A 82 1.77 -7.15 -12.20
CA CYS A 82 2.76 -7.37 -11.13
C CYS A 82 2.64 -6.30 -10.04
N THR A 83 2.57 -5.02 -10.43
CA THR A 83 2.38 -3.90 -9.48
C THR A 83 1.10 -4.07 -8.64
N THR A 84 0.03 -4.64 -9.21
CA THR A 84 -1.23 -4.86 -8.50
C THR A 84 -1.14 -6.06 -7.55
N VAL A 85 -0.44 -7.12 -7.95
CA VAL A 85 -0.12 -8.28 -7.09
C VAL A 85 0.79 -7.88 -5.93
N ASP A 86 1.80 -7.04 -6.18
CA ASP A 86 2.69 -6.52 -5.13
C ASP A 86 1.90 -5.70 -4.11
N LYS A 87 0.99 -4.82 -4.58
CA LYS A 87 0.08 -4.08 -3.69
C LYS A 87 -0.87 -4.98 -2.89
N LEU A 88 -1.24 -6.15 -3.41
CA LEU A 88 -2.01 -7.14 -2.65
C LEU A 88 -1.14 -7.78 -1.57
N SER A 89 0.12 -8.07 -1.88
CA SER A 89 1.10 -8.60 -0.92
C SER A 89 1.36 -7.64 0.24
N GLU A 90 1.44 -6.33 -0.03
CA GLU A 90 1.59 -5.27 0.97
C GLU A 90 0.40 -5.19 1.94
N VAL A 91 -0.77 -5.64 1.52
CA VAL A 91 -2.02 -5.63 2.32
C VAL A 91 -2.26 -7.00 2.98
N ASP A 92 -1.23 -7.84 3.05
CA ASP A 92 -1.26 -9.19 3.65
C ASP A 92 -2.19 -10.15 2.89
N ILE A 93 -2.23 -10.03 1.57
CA ILE A 93 -2.88 -11.00 0.68
C ILE A 93 -1.81 -11.58 -0.23
N LYS A 94 -1.40 -12.82 0.06
CA LYS A 94 -0.55 -13.58 -0.85
C LYS A 94 -1.43 -14.32 -1.85
N LEU A 95 -1.33 -13.96 -3.12
CA LEU A 95 -1.79 -14.84 -4.19
C LEU A 95 -0.76 -15.96 -4.36
N SER A 96 -1.24 -17.20 -4.50
CA SER A 96 -0.41 -18.28 -5.01
C SER A 96 0.04 -17.96 -6.43
N GLU A 97 1.28 -18.32 -6.76
CA GLU A 97 1.85 -18.11 -8.10
C GLU A 97 0.96 -18.71 -9.21
N GLU A 98 0.45 -19.92 -8.97
CA GLU A 98 -0.49 -20.60 -9.87
C GLU A 98 -1.75 -19.76 -10.14
N LEU A 99 -2.36 -19.21 -9.08
CA LEU A 99 -3.55 -18.34 -9.22
C LEU A 99 -3.22 -17.04 -9.95
N ALA A 100 -2.05 -16.46 -9.71
CA ALA A 100 -1.62 -15.26 -10.42
C ALA A 100 -1.46 -15.53 -11.92
N VAL A 101 -0.87 -16.66 -12.30
CA VAL A 101 -0.74 -17.08 -13.71
C VAL A 101 -2.11 -17.34 -14.33
N ILE A 102 -3.03 -18.03 -13.65
CA ILE A 102 -4.39 -18.27 -14.16
C ILE A 102 -5.11 -16.94 -14.40
N ILE A 103 -5.04 -15.99 -13.46
CA ILE A 103 -5.69 -14.69 -13.62
C ILE A 103 -5.06 -13.91 -14.77
N LEU A 104 -3.73 -13.91 -14.88
CA LEU A 104 -3.00 -13.26 -15.97
C LEU A 104 -3.42 -13.84 -17.34
N LEU A 105 -3.53 -15.16 -17.44
CA LEU A 105 -3.97 -15.83 -18.66
C LEU A 105 -5.44 -15.53 -18.97
N SER A 106 -6.32 -15.51 -17.97
CA SER A 106 -7.75 -15.22 -18.13
C SER A 106 -8.07 -13.78 -18.57
N SER A 107 -7.11 -12.88 -18.43
CA SER A 107 -7.25 -11.45 -18.68
C SER A 107 -6.57 -10.98 -19.97
N LEU A 108 -5.93 -11.92 -20.68
CA LEU A 108 -5.45 -11.71 -22.04
C LEU A 108 -6.61 -11.45 -23.00
N HIS A 109 -6.33 -10.70 -24.06
CA HIS A 109 -7.30 -10.49 -25.12
C HIS A 109 -7.53 -11.79 -25.89
N LYS A 110 -8.75 -12.02 -26.39
CA LYS A 110 -9.12 -13.19 -27.20
C LYS A 110 -8.24 -13.40 -28.43
N SER A 111 -7.55 -12.36 -28.91
CA SER A 111 -6.57 -12.48 -30.00
C SER A 111 -5.33 -13.31 -29.63
N PHE A 112 -5.12 -13.60 -28.34
CA PHE A 112 -4.05 -14.46 -27.83
C PHE A 112 -4.58 -15.79 -27.25
N GLU A 113 -5.90 -15.98 -27.20
CA GLU A 113 -6.51 -17.30 -27.00
C GLU A 113 -6.51 -18.01 -28.36
N ASN A 114 -5.51 -18.86 -28.60
CA ASN A 114 -5.47 -19.76 -29.76
C ASN A 114 -6.67 -20.71 -29.80
#